data_AF-A0A2G6P276-F1
#
_entry.id   AF-A0A2G6P276-F1
#
_cell.length_a   1.000
_cell.length_b   1.000
_cell.length_c   1.000
_cell.angle_alpha   90.00
_cell.angle_beta   90.00
_cell.angle_gamma   90.00
#
_symmetry.space_group_name_H-M   'P 1'
#
loop_
_entity.id
_entity.type
_entity.pdbx_description
1 polymer ?
#
loop_
_entity_poly.entity_id
_entity_poly.type
_entity_poly.pdbx_seq_one_letter_code
_entity_poly.pdbx_strand_id
1 'polypeptide(L)'
;MKFTIDFEKEINSMLKSNIGLCPYFRKNNHRFLERYWDMDYFYNRHFHSKYFHRFLSKNGISYLRNLLKDESSFENPLFYLLFKAFVYAEIKFIVNYIPQNSHEERLTGHLISEIANSLNIINETFEQKAFELYQSKVELDFHYADLSSNNREKYTGADLGLIFHVNLPDYQEKVNVAIIQSKKFDKRASIDLRQIETLKKFAEESGYYCFYDMNRNDRTSPLIQKANSITSILNNDIENMKTKSLMRNDITERYNGGIPLSIFFIFDMLNPENESVKSFSNIWEAKSFIDNRNRDFRLSRVLTVSVGGISKSNQDLRNISDLFSFENYRDEE
;
A
#
# COMPACT_ATOMS: atom_id res chain seq x y z
N MET A 1 23.70 -7.00 21.45
CA MET A 1 22.86 -5.83 21.78
C MET A 1 21.72 -5.78 20.76
N LYS A 2 20.49 -6.18 21.11
CA LYS A 2 19.32 -5.90 20.26
C LYS A 2 19.05 -4.40 20.41
N PHE A 3 19.25 -3.62 19.35
CA PHE A 3 18.79 -2.22 19.34
C PHE A 3 17.27 -2.26 19.34
N THR A 4 16.64 -1.90 20.46
CA THR A 4 15.19 -1.75 20.52
C THR A 4 14.83 -0.51 19.71
N ILE A 5 14.26 -0.71 18.52
CA ILE A 5 13.81 0.40 17.69
C ILE A 5 12.56 0.99 18.34
N ASP A 6 12.63 2.26 18.69
CA ASP A 6 11.53 2.99 19.28
C ASP A 6 10.64 3.58 18.17
N PHE A 7 9.58 2.83 17.83
CA PHE A 7 8.58 3.25 16.85
C PHE A 7 7.89 4.53 17.30
N GLU A 8 7.67 4.69 18.60
CA GLU A 8 6.96 5.85 19.13
C GLU A 8 7.78 7.12 18.94
N LYS A 9 9.10 7.05 19.13
CA LYS A 9 9.99 8.18 18.86
C LYS A 9 9.89 8.66 17.42
N GLU A 10 9.93 7.75 16.46
CA GLU A 10 9.85 8.11 15.03
C GLU A 10 8.46 8.61 14.63
N ILE A 11 7.39 7.97 15.12
CA ILE A 11 6.01 8.42 14.90
C ILE A 11 5.79 9.81 15.53
N ASN A 12 6.31 10.05 16.74
CA ASN A 12 6.24 11.36 17.37
C ASN A 12 7.07 12.41 16.62
N SER A 13 8.20 12.01 16.03
CA SER A 13 9.00 12.86 15.13
C SER A 13 8.18 13.27 13.91
N MET A 14 7.51 12.32 13.24
CA MET A 14 6.59 12.59 12.13
C MET A 14 5.50 13.60 12.51
N LEU A 15 4.86 13.42 13.67
CA LEU A 15 3.81 14.34 14.15
C LEU A 15 4.34 15.76 14.44
N LYS A 16 5.57 15.88 14.96
CA LYS A 16 6.23 17.17 15.23
C LYS A 16 6.65 17.87 13.94
N SER A 17 7.26 17.12 13.03
CA SER A 17 7.75 17.62 11.74
C SER A 17 6.64 17.77 10.69
N ASN A 18 5.43 17.28 10.97
CA ASN A 18 4.28 17.32 10.08
C ASN A 18 4.56 16.70 8.69
N ILE A 19 5.09 15.48 8.69
CA ILE A 19 5.34 14.69 7.47
C ILE A 19 4.51 13.40 7.48
N GLY A 20 4.66 12.56 6.45
CA GLY A 20 4.03 11.24 6.40
C GLY A 20 2.51 11.33 6.30
N LEU A 21 1.79 10.77 7.27
CA LEU A 21 0.33 10.79 7.30
C LEU A 21 -0.26 12.17 7.62
N CYS A 22 0.52 13.06 8.23
CA CYS A 22 -0.02 14.33 8.76
C CYS A 22 -0.67 15.23 7.69
N PRO A 23 -0.05 15.47 6.51
CA PRO A 23 -0.67 16.25 5.44
C PRO A 23 -2.02 15.69 4.99
N TYR A 24 -2.13 14.37 4.83
CA TYR A 24 -3.36 13.71 4.44
C TYR A 24 -4.46 13.91 5.48
N PHE A 25 -4.20 13.66 6.76
CA PHE A 25 -5.21 13.83 7.81
C PHE A 25 -5.57 15.29 8.10
N ARG A 26 -4.73 16.27 7.73
CA ARG A 26 -5.12 17.69 7.81
C ARG A 26 -6.12 18.08 6.74
N LYS A 27 -5.95 17.55 5.53
CA LYS A 27 -6.73 17.97 4.36
C LYS A 27 -7.93 17.07 4.06
N ASN A 28 -7.83 15.78 4.39
CA ASN A 28 -8.72 14.73 3.89
C ASN A 28 -9.32 13.83 4.98
N ASN A 29 -9.26 14.20 6.27
CA ASN A 29 -9.78 13.33 7.35
C ASN A 29 -11.25 12.94 7.20
N HIS A 30 -12.11 13.85 6.73
CA HIS A 30 -13.52 13.55 6.47
C HIS A 30 -13.67 12.41 5.47
N ARG A 31 -12.82 12.35 4.45
CA ARG A 31 -12.84 11.32 3.41
C ARG A 31 -12.35 9.99 3.91
N PHE A 32 -11.32 10.00 4.75
CA PHE A 32 -10.87 8.79 5.43
C PHE A 32 -12.05 8.13 6.15
N LEU A 33 -12.82 8.93 6.89
CA LEU A 33 -13.95 8.45 7.67
C LEU A 33 -15.13 8.01 6.79
N GLU A 34 -15.45 8.77 5.74
CA GLU A 34 -16.48 8.37 4.77
C GLU A 34 -16.14 7.08 4.03
N ARG A 35 -14.85 6.80 3.78
CA ARG A 35 -14.41 5.66 2.98
C ARG A 35 -14.18 4.38 3.80
N TYR A 36 -13.64 4.51 5.00
CA TYR A 36 -13.14 3.37 5.78
C TYR A 36 -13.90 3.11 7.07
N TRP A 37 -14.84 3.98 7.42
CA TRP A 37 -15.70 3.77 8.57
C TRP A 37 -17.13 3.57 8.08
N ASP A 38 -17.78 2.51 8.54
CA ASP A 38 -19.18 2.24 8.20
C ASP A 38 -20.08 3.37 8.75
N MET A 39 -20.44 4.26 7.84
CA MET A 39 -21.27 5.42 8.10
C MET A 39 -22.71 5.00 8.44
N ASP A 40 -23.17 3.83 7.99
CA ASP A 40 -24.53 3.35 8.26
C ASP A 40 -24.71 2.90 9.72
N TYR A 41 -23.67 2.33 10.34
CA TYR A 41 -23.67 2.05 11.78
C TYR A 41 -23.72 3.34 12.63
N PHE A 42 -23.05 4.40 12.18
CA PHE A 42 -23.01 5.70 12.88
C PHE A 42 -24.28 6.55 12.67
N TYR A 43 -24.86 6.50 11.48
CA TYR A 43 -26.07 7.25 11.11
C TYR A 43 -27.35 6.69 11.71
N ASN A 44 -27.44 5.38 11.89
CA ASN A 44 -28.65 4.74 12.40
C ASN A 44 -28.92 4.97 13.90
N ARG A 45 -27.95 5.49 14.68
CA ARG A 45 -28.14 5.66 16.13
C ARG A 45 -27.96 7.06 16.70
N HIS A 46 -27.04 7.92 16.21
CA HIS A 46 -26.67 9.09 17.04
C HIS A 46 -26.42 10.45 16.37
N PHE A 47 -26.27 10.60 15.05
CA PHE A 47 -25.98 11.93 14.46
C PHE A 47 -26.59 12.16 13.08
N HIS A 48 -27.26 13.30 12.91
CA HIS A 48 -27.74 13.76 11.60
C HIS A 48 -26.54 14.21 10.72
N SER A 49 -26.49 13.76 9.47
CA SER A 49 -25.43 14.05 8.47
C SER A 49 -24.94 15.49 8.42
N LYS A 50 -25.84 16.46 8.60
CA LYS A 50 -25.56 17.89 8.60
C LYS A 50 -24.62 18.36 9.72
N TYR A 51 -24.50 17.63 10.84
CA TYR A 51 -23.66 17.98 11.98
C TYR A 51 -22.37 17.15 12.08
N PHE A 52 -22.32 16.00 11.42
CA PHE A 52 -21.17 15.09 11.40
C PHE A 52 -19.94 15.72 10.76
N HIS A 53 -20.10 16.38 9.61
CA HIS A 53 -19.01 17.10 8.93
C HIS A 53 -18.42 18.25 9.79
N ARG A 54 -19.21 18.85 10.70
CA ARG A 54 -18.74 19.90 11.63
C ARG A 54 -17.95 19.32 12.82
N PHE A 55 -18.22 18.07 13.21
CA PHE A 55 -17.54 17.39 14.31
C PHE A 55 -16.20 16.80 13.86
N LEU A 56 -16.16 16.19 12.68
CA LEU A 56 -14.95 15.60 12.11
C LEU A 56 -13.95 16.63 11.57
N SER A 57 -14.42 17.75 11.01
CA SER A 57 -13.54 18.74 10.36
C SER A 57 -12.58 19.46 11.30
N LYS A 58 -12.76 19.41 12.63
CA LYS A 58 -12.00 20.28 13.53
C LYS A 58 -10.69 19.72 14.08
N ASN A 59 -10.39 18.41 13.97
CA ASN A 59 -9.10 17.92 14.48
C ASN A 59 -8.57 16.61 13.87
N GLY A 60 -8.38 16.56 12.54
CA GLY A 60 -7.84 15.37 11.85
C GLY A 60 -6.48 14.86 12.38
N ILE A 61 -5.63 15.75 12.89
CA ILE A 61 -4.38 15.34 13.56
C ILE A 61 -4.64 14.67 14.91
N SER A 62 -5.66 15.10 15.66
CA SER A 62 -6.05 14.38 16.88
C SER A 62 -6.56 12.99 16.55
N TYR A 63 -7.31 12.84 15.46
CA TYR A 63 -7.76 11.52 15.01
C TYR A 63 -6.56 10.63 14.64
N LEU A 64 -5.63 11.15 13.84
CA LEU A 64 -4.39 10.44 13.50
C LEU A 64 -3.63 10.01 14.75
N ARG A 65 -3.54 10.88 15.78
CA ARG A 65 -2.91 10.51 17.05
C ARG A 65 -3.61 9.37 17.76
N ASN A 66 -4.94 9.31 17.71
CA ASN A 66 -5.69 8.21 18.29
C ASN A 66 -5.44 6.92 17.50
N LEU A 67 -5.53 6.97 16.17
CA LEU A 67 -5.25 5.82 15.29
C LEU A 67 -3.83 5.24 15.51
N LEU A 68 -2.85 6.09 15.82
CA LEU A 68 -1.45 5.68 16.07
C LEU A 68 -1.18 5.18 17.49
N LYS A 69 -2.10 5.37 18.43
CA LYS A 69 -1.91 5.04 19.85
C LYS A 69 -2.87 3.97 20.36
N ASP A 70 -4.06 3.89 19.77
CA ASP A 70 -5.17 3.11 20.27
C ASP A 70 -5.37 1.86 19.42
N GLU A 71 -4.89 0.73 19.94
CA GLU A 71 -5.06 -0.60 19.35
C GLU A 71 -6.53 -0.93 19.08
N SER A 72 -7.48 -0.40 19.88
CA SER A 72 -8.91 -0.68 19.72
C SER A 72 -9.55 -0.07 18.47
N SER A 73 -8.79 0.76 17.74
CA SER A 73 -9.20 1.26 16.41
C SER A 73 -9.13 0.19 15.32
N PHE A 74 -8.57 -0.99 15.62
CA PHE A 74 -8.40 -2.10 14.69
C PHE A 74 -9.17 -3.31 15.20
N GLU A 75 -9.83 -4.03 14.29
CA GLU A 75 -10.54 -5.27 14.60
C GLU A 75 -9.60 -6.35 15.15
N ASN A 76 -8.37 -6.40 14.62
CA ASN A 76 -7.32 -7.30 15.06
C ASN A 76 -6.09 -6.52 15.57
N PRO A 77 -5.62 -6.77 16.81
CA PRO A 77 -4.39 -6.20 17.32
C PRO A 77 -3.14 -6.42 16.45
N LEU A 78 -3.09 -7.51 15.70
CA LEU A 78 -1.99 -7.81 14.79
C LEU A 78 -1.95 -6.81 13.62
N PHE A 79 -3.11 -6.34 13.16
CA PHE A 79 -3.18 -5.31 12.11
C PHE A 79 -2.71 -3.95 12.62
N TYR A 80 -2.89 -3.66 13.91
CA TYR A 80 -2.32 -2.46 14.53
C TYR A 80 -0.78 -2.49 14.53
N LEU A 81 -0.17 -3.64 14.85
CA LEU A 81 1.29 -3.79 14.77
C LEU A 81 1.81 -3.58 13.35
N LEU A 82 1.15 -4.20 12.36
CA LEU A 82 1.46 -4.01 10.94
C LEU A 82 1.30 -2.55 10.52
N PHE A 83 0.21 -1.89 10.94
CA PHE A 83 -0.03 -0.48 10.65
C PHE A 83 1.14 0.37 11.12
N LYS A 84 1.57 0.19 12.37
CA LYS A 84 2.72 0.91 12.93
C LYS A 84 4.01 0.62 12.17
N ALA A 85 4.25 -0.61 11.73
CA ALA A 85 5.40 -0.96 10.90
C ALA A 85 5.37 -0.28 9.53
N PHE A 86 4.21 -0.24 8.86
CA PHE A 86 4.10 0.46 7.59
C PHE A 86 4.25 1.97 7.74
N VAL A 87 3.68 2.58 8.78
CA VAL A 87 3.89 4.00 9.08
C VAL A 87 5.36 4.29 9.35
N TYR A 88 6.04 3.46 10.13
CA TYR A 88 7.47 3.59 10.37
C TYR A 88 8.28 3.51 9.08
N ALA A 89 7.98 2.53 8.22
CA ALA A 89 8.63 2.36 6.92
C ALA A 89 8.46 3.61 6.03
N GLU A 90 7.25 4.17 5.97
CA GLU A 90 6.98 5.41 5.24
C GLU A 90 7.80 6.58 5.79
N ILE A 91 7.87 6.74 7.12
CA ILE A 91 8.64 7.83 7.75
C ILE A 91 10.12 7.69 7.37
N LYS A 92 10.71 6.51 7.53
CA LYS A 92 12.10 6.27 7.14
C LYS A 92 12.32 6.52 5.66
N PHE A 93 11.39 6.08 4.83
CA PHE A 93 11.45 6.31 3.39
C PHE A 93 11.49 7.81 3.03
N ILE A 94 10.57 8.58 3.61
CA ILE A 94 10.43 10.02 3.39
C ILE A 94 11.62 10.81 3.91
N VAL A 95 12.16 10.42 5.07
CA VAL A 95 13.29 11.14 5.68
C VAL A 95 14.58 10.84 4.94
N ASN A 96 14.81 9.57 4.58
CA ASN A 96 16.10 9.14 4.06
C ASN A 96 16.22 9.24 2.54
N TYR A 97 15.17 8.92 1.77
CA TYR A 97 15.31 8.74 0.30
C TYR A 97 14.60 9.79 -0.54
N ILE A 98 13.47 10.36 -0.10
CA ILE A 98 12.83 11.46 -0.83
C ILE A 98 13.80 12.65 -1.08
N PRO A 99 14.64 13.08 -0.12
CA PRO A 99 15.63 14.14 -0.36
C PRO A 99 16.65 13.83 -1.44
N GLN A 100 16.95 12.54 -1.65
CA GLN A 100 17.95 12.10 -2.62
C GLN A 100 17.45 12.25 -4.07
N ASN A 101 16.14 12.35 -4.29
CA ASN A 101 15.52 12.54 -5.60
C ASN A 101 15.96 11.48 -6.65
N SER A 102 16.17 10.25 -6.21
CA SER A 102 16.43 9.10 -7.08
C SER A 102 15.30 8.87 -8.09
N HIS A 103 15.56 8.08 -9.14
CA HIS A 103 14.53 7.63 -10.08
C HIS A 103 13.44 6.79 -9.38
N GLU A 104 12.22 6.81 -9.93
CA GLU A 104 11.03 6.10 -9.43
C GLU A 104 11.31 4.65 -9.08
N GLU A 105 12.01 3.94 -9.96
CA GLU A 105 12.37 2.54 -9.80
C GLU A 105 13.22 2.31 -8.54
N ARG A 106 14.26 3.14 -8.36
CA ARG A 106 15.15 3.07 -7.19
C ARG A 106 14.41 3.47 -5.91
N LEU A 107 13.53 4.47 -5.98
CA LEU A 107 12.68 4.84 -4.84
C LEU A 107 11.74 3.69 -4.44
N THR A 108 11.18 2.97 -5.41
CA THR A 108 10.36 1.79 -5.16
C THR A 108 11.15 0.71 -4.42
N GLY A 109 12.39 0.42 -4.85
CA GLY A 109 13.28 -0.50 -4.15
C GLY A 109 13.61 -0.07 -2.71
N HIS A 110 13.86 1.22 -2.48
CA HIS A 110 14.08 1.74 -1.12
C HIS A 110 12.83 1.62 -0.24
N LEU A 111 11.65 1.94 -0.78
CA LEU A 111 10.39 1.77 -0.05
C LEU A 111 10.16 0.32 0.37
N ILE A 112 10.37 -0.63 -0.54
CA ILE A 112 10.26 -2.08 -0.24
C ILE A 112 11.25 -2.48 0.86
N SER A 113 12.49 -1.97 0.80
CA SER A 113 13.52 -2.25 1.79
C SER A 113 13.12 -1.75 3.19
N GLU A 114 12.54 -0.56 3.29
CA GLU A 114 12.05 -0.03 4.57
C GLU A 114 10.83 -0.81 5.08
N ILE A 115 9.93 -1.26 4.20
CA ILE A 115 8.80 -2.12 4.58
C ILE A 115 9.31 -3.46 5.14
N ALA A 116 10.18 -4.15 4.41
CA ALA A 116 10.78 -5.42 4.80
C ALA A 116 11.51 -5.32 6.15
N ASN A 117 12.32 -4.27 6.32
CA ASN A 117 13.02 -4.01 7.58
C ASN A 117 12.02 -3.78 8.73
N SER A 118 10.97 -2.99 8.51
CA SER A 118 9.96 -2.69 9.53
C SER A 118 9.17 -3.93 9.96
N LEU A 119 8.81 -4.79 9.01
CA LEU A 119 8.15 -6.07 9.30
C LEU A 119 9.07 -7.00 10.09
N ASN A 120 10.35 -7.09 9.70
CA ASN A 120 11.34 -7.90 10.42
C ASN A 120 11.51 -7.43 11.88
N ILE A 121 11.46 -6.12 12.14
CA ILE A 121 11.59 -5.56 13.48
C ILE A 121 10.41 -5.95 14.38
N ILE A 122 9.19 -5.95 13.84
CA ILE A 122 7.99 -6.30 14.63
C ILE A 122 7.74 -7.80 14.74
N ASN A 123 8.47 -8.64 13.99
CA ASN A 123 8.16 -10.06 13.83
C ASN A 123 8.05 -10.79 15.19
N GLU A 124 9.02 -10.61 16.08
CA GLU A 124 9.00 -11.22 17.43
C GLU A 124 7.80 -10.74 18.27
N THR A 125 7.49 -9.44 18.25
CA THR A 125 6.33 -8.88 18.96
C THR A 125 5.02 -9.37 18.35
N PHE A 126 4.97 -9.52 17.03
CA PHE A 126 3.82 -10.05 16.30
C PHE A 126 3.56 -11.50 16.71
N GLU A 127 4.58 -12.36 16.70
CA GLU A 127 4.47 -13.76 17.12
C GLU A 127 3.98 -13.89 18.57
N GLN A 128 4.51 -13.07 19.49
CA GLN A 128 4.07 -13.04 20.89
C GLN A 128 2.59 -12.66 21.02
N LYS A 129 2.19 -11.55 20.40
CA LYS A 129 0.80 -11.06 20.43
C LYS A 129 -0.16 -12.06 19.78
N ALA A 130 0.27 -12.72 18.71
CA ALA A 130 -0.55 -13.72 18.04
C ALA A 130 -0.70 -14.99 18.90
N PHE A 131 0.35 -15.40 19.63
CA PHE A 131 0.26 -16.49 20.57
C PHE A 131 -0.70 -16.17 21.73
N GLU A 132 -0.67 -14.93 22.26
CA GLU A 132 -1.63 -14.47 23.26
C GLU A 132 -3.08 -14.58 22.77
N LEU A 133 -3.35 -14.16 21.54
CA LEU A 133 -4.69 -14.17 20.94
C LEU A 133 -5.19 -15.57 20.59
N TYR A 134 -4.35 -16.39 19.96
CA TYR A 134 -4.79 -17.64 19.32
C TYR A 134 -4.27 -18.91 19.98
N GLN A 135 -3.40 -18.80 20.98
CA GLN A 135 -2.73 -19.96 21.60
C GLN A 135 -2.01 -20.86 20.58
N SER A 136 -1.59 -20.28 19.45
CA SER A 136 -0.89 -20.98 18.38
C SER A 136 0.16 -20.09 17.76
N LYS A 137 1.26 -20.68 17.27
CA LYS A 137 2.31 -19.92 16.60
C LYS A 137 1.79 -19.39 15.26
N VAL A 138 1.69 -18.07 15.10
CA VAL A 138 1.33 -17.42 13.85
C VAL A 138 2.54 -16.61 13.41
N GLU A 139 2.96 -16.80 12.16
CA GLU A 139 4.17 -16.21 11.60
C GLU A 139 3.81 -14.99 10.75
N LEU A 140 4.74 -14.03 10.68
CA LEU A 140 4.70 -12.91 9.75
C LEU A 140 5.89 -13.05 8.80
N ASP A 141 5.59 -13.45 7.56
CA ASP A 141 6.60 -13.68 6.54
C ASP A 141 6.51 -12.63 5.43
N PHE A 142 7.64 -12.30 4.82
CA PHE A 142 7.68 -11.46 3.64
C PHE A 142 8.80 -11.88 2.69
N HIS A 143 8.56 -11.74 1.39
CA HIS A 143 9.52 -12.11 0.35
C HIS A 143 9.52 -11.07 -0.76
N TYR A 144 10.72 -10.72 -1.22
CA TYR A 144 10.95 -9.83 -2.33
C TYR A 144 11.60 -10.61 -3.47
N ALA A 145 11.01 -10.50 -4.65
CA ALA A 145 11.56 -11.03 -5.90
C ALA A 145 11.80 -9.89 -6.88
N ASP A 146 13.02 -9.79 -7.40
CA ASP A 146 13.34 -8.94 -8.52
C ASP A 146 13.10 -9.73 -9.81
N LEU A 147 12.12 -9.29 -10.60
CA LEU A 147 11.69 -9.92 -11.84
C LEU A 147 12.16 -9.13 -13.07
N SER A 148 13.01 -8.12 -12.87
CA SER A 148 13.41 -7.21 -13.94
C SER A 148 14.09 -7.95 -15.08
N SER A 149 13.62 -7.69 -16.30
CA SER A 149 14.12 -8.29 -17.54
C SER A 149 14.28 -7.22 -18.61
N ASN A 150 15.54 -6.87 -18.89
CA ASN A 150 15.98 -6.09 -20.06
C ASN A 150 15.14 -4.83 -20.38
N ASN A 151 14.82 -3.98 -19.39
CA ASN A 151 14.13 -2.69 -19.54
C ASN A 151 12.70 -2.74 -20.13
N ARG A 152 12.05 -3.91 -20.21
CA ARG A 152 10.71 -4.03 -20.83
C ARG A 152 9.62 -3.35 -20.00
N GLU A 153 9.86 -3.12 -18.73
CA GLU A 153 8.90 -2.58 -17.75
C GLU A 153 8.55 -1.12 -18.04
N LYS A 154 9.42 -0.42 -18.75
CA LYS A 154 9.19 0.94 -19.27
C LYS A 154 7.94 1.02 -20.14
N TYR A 155 7.56 -0.06 -20.82
CA TYR A 155 6.42 -0.10 -21.74
C TYR A 155 5.15 -0.68 -21.12
N THR A 156 5.29 -1.47 -20.06
CA THR A 156 4.20 -2.23 -19.44
C THR A 156 3.52 -1.43 -18.33
N GLY A 157 4.26 -0.52 -17.70
CA GLY A 157 3.73 0.41 -16.71
C GLY A 157 3.40 -0.24 -15.38
N ALA A 158 4.24 -1.18 -14.90
CA ALA A 158 4.13 -1.68 -13.53
C ALA A 158 5.51 -1.96 -12.92
N ASP A 159 5.86 -1.17 -11.90
CA ASP A 159 7.14 -1.25 -11.20
C ASP A 159 7.10 -2.29 -10.06
N LEU A 160 5.92 -2.60 -9.54
CA LEU A 160 5.74 -3.44 -8.35
C LEU A 160 4.42 -4.20 -8.36
N GLY A 161 4.48 -5.52 -8.15
CA GLY A 161 3.37 -6.36 -7.75
C GLY A 161 3.39 -6.53 -6.24
N LEU A 162 2.25 -6.31 -5.58
CA LEU A 162 2.08 -6.55 -4.16
C LEU A 162 1.10 -7.69 -3.96
N ILE A 163 1.52 -8.69 -3.20
CA ILE A 163 0.65 -9.78 -2.73
C ILE A 163 0.53 -9.66 -1.22
N PHE A 164 -0.69 -9.55 -0.71
CA PHE A 164 -1.00 -9.66 0.71
C PHE A 164 -1.79 -10.94 0.94
N HIS A 165 -1.22 -11.88 1.66
CA HIS A 165 -1.85 -13.11 2.08
C HIS A 165 -2.22 -13.00 3.57
N VAL A 166 -3.47 -13.31 3.90
CA VAL A 166 -3.96 -13.35 5.28
C VAL A 166 -4.46 -14.76 5.56
N ASN A 167 -3.88 -15.40 6.58
CA ASN A 167 -4.25 -16.73 7.06
C ASN A 167 -4.18 -16.76 8.59
N LEU A 168 -5.17 -16.15 9.23
CA LEU A 168 -5.31 -16.11 10.69
C LEU A 168 -6.42 -17.06 11.13
N PRO A 169 -6.38 -17.64 12.35
CA PRO A 169 -7.34 -18.67 12.78
C PRO A 169 -8.83 -18.26 12.76
N ASP A 170 -9.09 -16.97 12.89
CA ASP A 170 -10.41 -16.32 12.94
C ASP A 170 -10.78 -15.60 11.64
N TYR A 171 -9.91 -15.63 10.61
CA TYR A 171 -10.15 -15.02 9.31
C TYR A 171 -10.22 -16.10 8.23
N GLN A 172 -11.10 -15.92 7.26
CA GLN A 172 -11.03 -16.72 6.05
C GLN A 172 -9.73 -16.41 5.30
N GLU A 173 -9.03 -17.46 4.87
CA GLU A 173 -7.83 -17.32 4.05
C GLU A 173 -8.13 -16.47 2.80
N LYS A 174 -7.32 -15.43 2.59
CA LYS A 174 -7.52 -14.48 1.50
C LYS A 174 -6.19 -14.01 0.94
N VAL A 175 -6.11 -13.86 -0.37
CA VAL A 175 -4.94 -13.31 -1.06
C VAL A 175 -5.33 -12.12 -1.92
N ASN A 176 -4.83 -10.94 -1.60
CA ASN A 176 -5.10 -9.70 -2.33
C ASN A 176 -3.89 -9.27 -3.15
N VAL A 177 -4.15 -8.79 -4.37
CA VAL A 177 -3.09 -8.34 -5.28
C VAL A 177 -3.29 -6.90 -5.72
N ALA A 178 -2.22 -6.11 -5.67
CA ALA A 178 -2.16 -4.78 -6.26
C ALA A 178 -0.98 -4.67 -7.22
N ILE A 179 -1.21 -4.12 -8.40
CA ILE A 179 -0.23 -3.88 -9.45
C ILE A 179 0.01 -2.37 -9.53
N ILE A 180 1.25 -1.95 -9.27
CA ILE A 180 1.59 -0.56 -8.99
C ILE A 180 2.59 -0.02 -10.01
N GLN A 181 2.23 1.12 -10.61
CA GLN A 181 3.17 2.01 -11.30
C GLN A 181 3.61 3.14 -10.37
N SER A 182 4.91 3.32 -10.18
CA SER A 182 5.43 4.43 -9.38
C SER A 182 5.62 5.69 -10.22
N LYS A 183 5.32 6.86 -9.65
CA LYS A 183 5.57 8.18 -10.26
C LYS A 183 5.99 9.20 -9.21
N LYS A 184 7.03 9.98 -9.49
CA LYS A 184 7.34 11.16 -8.69
C LYS A 184 6.45 12.34 -9.07
N PHE A 185 6.16 13.21 -8.11
CA PHE A 185 5.50 14.48 -8.36
C PHE A 185 6.02 15.55 -7.40
N ASP A 186 5.92 16.81 -7.82
CA ASP A 186 6.08 17.97 -6.94
C ASP A 186 4.85 18.86 -7.11
N LYS A 187 4.80 19.60 -8.24
CA LYS A 187 3.60 20.35 -8.67
C LYS A 187 2.66 19.52 -9.55
N ARG A 188 3.22 18.60 -10.33
CA ARG A 188 2.51 17.72 -11.26
C ARG A 188 3.25 16.40 -11.44
N ALA A 189 2.53 15.33 -11.74
CA ALA A 189 3.06 14.05 -12.17
C ALA A 189 2.88 13.89 -13.69
N SER A 190 3.88 13.39 -14.39
CA SER A 190 3.76 13.03 -15.81
C SER A 190 3.27 11.59 -15.94
N ILE A 191 2.08 11.40 -16.48
CA ILE A 191 1.44 10.11 -16.71
C ILE A 191 1.56 9.76 -18.19
N ASP A 192 2.16 8.61 -18.49
CA ASP A 192 2.17 8.05 -19.84
C ASP A 192 0.84 7.35 -20.11
N LEU A 193 0.18 7.73 -21.21
CA LEU A 193 -1.16 7.23 -21.53
C LEU A 193 -1.14 5.75 -21.92
N ARG A 194 -0.07 5.29 -22.57
CA ARG A 194 0.09 3.86 -22.91
C ARG A 194 0.33 3.03 -21.66
N GLN A 195 1.11 3.53 -20.70
CA GLN A 195 1.34 2.82 -19.43
C GLN A 195 0.04 2.62 -18.65
N ILE A 196 -0.78 3.67 -18.50
CA ILE A 196 -2.03 3.57 -17.75
C ILE A 196 -3.07 2.69 -18.47
N GLU A 197 -3.11 2.71 -19.81
CA GLU A 197 -3.96 1.81 -20.60
C GLU A 197 -3.54 0.34 -20.44
N THR A 198 -2.25 0.04 -20.55
CA THR A 198 -1.72 -1.32 -20.36
C THR A 198 -2.00 -1.80 -18.94
N LEU A 199 -1.74 -0.96 -17.93
CA LEU A 199 -2.00 -1.27 -16.53
C LEU A 199 -3.49 -1.58 -16.30
N LYS A 200 -4.41 -0.80 -16.86
CA LYS A 200 -5.86 -1.06 -16.75
C LYS A 200 -6.28 -2.34 -17.44
N LYS A 201 -5.76 -2.60 -18.64
CA LYS A 201 -6.10 -3.79 -19.42
C LYS A 201 -5.63 -5.07 -18.73
N PHE A 202 -4.46 -5.03 -18.11
CA PHE A 202 -3.88 -6.18 -17.43
C PHE A 202 -4.41 -6.36 -16.00
N ALA A 203 -4.30 -5.30 -15.20
CA ALA A 203 -4.56 -5.38 -13.76
C ALA A 203 -6.03 -5.16 -13.39
N GLU A 204 -6.86 -4.71 -14.33
CA GLU A 204 -8.28 -4.42 -14.12
C GLU A 204 -8.48 -3.50 -12.90
N GLU A 205 -9.15 -3.98 -11.87
CA GLU A 205 -9.43 -3.25 -10.63
C GLU A 205 -8.22 -3.17 -9.68
N SER A 206 -7.20 -4.02 -9.90
CA SER A 206 -5.95 -4.06 -9.16
C SER A 206 -4.85 -3.13 -9.70
N GLY A 207 -5.16 -2.28 -10.69
CA GLY A 207 -4.21 -1.32 -11.24
C GLY A 207 -4.14 -0.01 -10.45
N TYR A 208 -2.96 0.34 -9.92
CA TYR A 208 -2.75 1.55 -9.13
C TYR A 208 -1.50 2.32 -9.55
N TYR A 209 -1.47 3.60 -9.17
CA TYR A 209 -0.26 4.41 -9.14
C TYR A 209 0.18 4.63 -7.69
N CYS A 210 1.49 4.57 -7.45
CA CYS A 210 2.11 5.03 -6.22
C CYS A 210 2.86 6.33 -6.48
N PHE A 211 2.39 7.40 -5.87
CA PHE A 211 2.94 8.74 -6.04
C PHE A 211 3.91 9.09 -4.93
N TYR A 212 5.14 9.44 -5.31
CA TYR A 212 6.17 9.93 -4.40
C TYR A 212 6.21 11.45 -4.42
N ASP A 213 5.87 12.05 -3.28
CA ASP A 213 5.86 13.49 -3.12
C ASP A 213 7.27 14.03 -2.88
N MET A 214 7.78 14.74 -3.89
CA MET A 214 9.10 15.34 -3.87
C MET A 214 9.09 16.77 -3.28
N ASN A 215 7.91 17.28 -2.90
CA ASN A 215 7.80 18.60 -2.27
C ASN A 215 8.44 18.59 -0.88
N ARG A 216 9.52 19.35 -0.72
CA ARG A 216 10.30 19.36 0.52
C ARG A 216 9.57 19.97 1.71
N ASN A 217 8.54 20.79 1.48
CA ASN A 217 7.83 21.54 2.51
C ASN A 217 6.64 20.77 3.09
N ASP A 218 6.07 19.83 2.33
CA ASP A 218 4.83 19.13 2.68
C ASP A 218 4.95 17.65 2.26
N ARG A 219 5.96 16.96 2.82
CA ARG A 219 6.26 15.57 2.44
C ARG A 219 5.21 14.62 3.00
N THR A 220 4.22 14.31 2.19
CA THR A 220 3.22 13.28 2.50
C THR A 220 3.81 11.87 2.32
N SER A 221 3.18 10.89 2.96
CA SER A 221 3.41 9.47 2.69
C SER A 221 3.25 9.14 1.21
N PRO A 222 3.91 8.09 0.69
CA PRO A 222 3.60 7.55 -0.64
C PRO A 222 2.09 7.38 -0.80
N LEU A 223 1.54 7.88 -1.90
CA LEU A 223 0.10 7.92 -2.12
C LEU A 223 -0.33 6.93 -3.19
N ILE A 224 -1.22 6.00 -2.84
CA ILE A 224 -1.83 5.04 -3.75
C ILE A 224 -3.10 5.61 -4.36
N GLN A 225 -3.22 5.58 -5.69
CA GLN A 225 -4.42 6.01 -6.40
C GLN A 225 -4.78 5.00 -7.49
N LYS A 226 -6.07 4.65 -7.60
CA LYS A 226 -6.56 3.75 -8.65
C LYS A 226 -6.29 4.31 -10.05
N ALA A 227 -5.77 3.47 -10.95
CA ALA A 227 -5.54 3.84 -12.35
C ALA A 227 -6.83 4.31 -13.05
N ASN A 228 -7.96 3.65 -12.78
CA ASN A 228 -9.27 4.05 -13.30
C ASN A 228 -9.66 5.49 -12.90
N SER A 229 -9.36 5.89 -11.65
CA SER A 229 -9.63 7.25 -11.20
C SER A 229 -8.74 8.28 -11.88
N ILE A 230 -7.51 7.93 -12.26
CA ILE A 230 -6.63 8.87 -12.95
C ILE A 230 -7.15 9.09 -14.38
N THR A 231 -7.61 8.04 -15.07
CA THR A 231 -8.16 8.20 -16.43
C THR A 231 -9.40 9.09 -16.47
N SER A 232 -10.29 9.00 -15.47
CA SER A 232 -11.46 9.89 -15.41
C SER A 232 -11.10 11.35 -15.15
N ILE A 233 -9.95 11.61 -14.50
CA ILE A 233 -9.44 12.98 -14.29
C ILE A 233 -8.81 13.53 -15.57
N LEU A 234 -8.07 12.69 -16.30
CA LEU A 234 -7.30 13.11 -17.45
C LEU A 234 -8.14 13.38 -18.71
N ASN A 235 -9.44 13.05 -18.69
CA ASN A 235 -10.41 13.13 -19.80
C ASN A 235 -9.86 12.51 -21.10
N ASN A 236 -10.35 11.32 -21.49
CA ASN A 236 -9.75 10.50 -22.56
C ASN A 236 -9.75 11.11 -23.97
N ASP A 237 -10.26 12.32 -24.18
CA ASP A 237 -10.02 13.03 -25.43
C ASP A 237 -8.55 13.47 -25.46
N ILE A 238 -7.80 12.93 -26.41
CA ILE A 238 -6.78 13.58 -27.23
C ILE A 238 -6.14 12.48 -28.09
N GLU A 239 -6.60 12.36 -29.33
CA GLU A 239 -5.84 11.71 -30.38
C GLU A 239 -4.48 12.44 -30.48
N ASN A 240 -3.36 11.72 -30.32
CA ASN A 240 -1.96 12.14 -30.53
C ASN A 240 -1.08 12.54 -29.31
N MET A 241 -1.55 12.53 -28.06
CA MET A 241 -0.66 12.80 -26.91
C MET A 241 -0.07 11.52 -26.29
N LYS A 242 1.24 11.51 -26.04
CA LYS A 242 1.93 10.40 -25.34
C LYS A 242 1.80 10.48 -23.81
N THR A 243 1.80 11.70 -23.26
CA THR A 243 1.77 11.95 -21.83
C THR A 243 0.78 13.05 -21.46
N LYS A 244 0.19 12.95 -20.25
CA LYS A 244 -0.61 14.01 -19.62
C LYS A 244 -0.10 14.31 -18.22
N SER A 245 -0.32 15.53 -17.76
CA SER A 245 0.06 15.95 -16.40
C SER A 245 -1.11 15.84 -15.44
N LEU A 246 -0.91 15.13 -14.33
CA LEU A 246 -1.83 15.12 -13.20
C LEU A 246 -1.37 16.15 -12.16
N MET A 247 -2.22 17.08 -11.75
CA MET A 247 -1.82 18.13 -10.81
C MET A 247 -1.66 17.58 -9.39
N ARG A 248 -0.81 18.23 -8.58
CA ARG A 248 -0.64 17.89 -7.16
C ARG A 248 -1.97 17.77 -6.43
N ASN A 249 -2.87 18.75 -6.59
CA ASN A 249 -4.15 18.74 -5.90
C ASN A 249 -5.07 17.60 -6.34
N ASP A 250 -4.95 17.12 -7.59
CA ASP A 250 -5.68 15.93 -8.04
C ASP A 250 -5.18 14.65 -7.34
N ILE A 251 -3.91 14.64 -6.95
CA ILE A 251 -3.27 13.53 -6.21
C ILE A 251 -3.52 13.67 -4.71
N THR A 252 -3.35 14.85 -4.12
CA THR A 252 -3.32 15.03 -2.66
C THR A 252 -4.64 15.49 -2.05
N GLU A 253 -5.53 16.10 -2.82
CA GLU A 253 -6.68 16.87 -2.30
C GLU A 253 -8.01 16.55 -2.98
N ARG A 254 -8.06 15.73 -4.03
CA ARG A 254 -9.32 15.33 -4.69
C ARG A 254 -9.97 14.14 -3.98
N TYR A 255 -11.30 14.04 -4.05
CA TYR A 255 -12.06 12.99 -3.35
C TYR A 255 -11.56 11.58 -3.72
N ASN A 256 -11.35 11.32 -5.02
CA ASN A 256 -10.74 10.10 -5.53
C ASN A 256 -9.21 10.22 -5.70
N GLY A 257 -8.58 11.09 -4.92
CA GLY A 257 -7.13 11.27 -4.89
C GLY A 257 -6.40 10.09 -4.26
N GLY A 258 -5.10 10.25 -4.08
CA GLY A 258 -4.24 9.27 -3.46
C GLY A 258 -4.48 9.13 -1.96
N ILE A 259 -4.43 7.89 -1.49
CA ILE A 259 -4.49 7.51 -0.06
C ILE A 259 -3.08 7.09 0.41
N PRO A 260 -2.69 7.37 1.66
CA PRO A 260 -1.39 6.92 2.15
C PRO A 260 -1.22 5.40 2.07
N LEU A 261 -0.02 4.92 1.75
CA LEU A 261 0.28 3.52 1.51
C LEU A 261 -0.05 2.62 2.72
N SER A 262 0.29 3.04 3.93
CA SER A 262 -0.01 2.34 5.18
C SER A 262 -1.51 2.21 5.43
N ILE A 263 -2.28 3.23 5.05
CA ILE A 263 -3.75 3.18 5.08
C ILE A 263 -4.26 2.21 4.01
N PHE A 264 -3.74 2.28 2.79
CA PHE A 264 -4.09 1.34 1.72
C PHE A 264 -3.81 -0.12 2.11
N PHE A 265 -2.66 -0.40 2.72
CA PHE A 265 -2.31 -1.75 3.15
C PHE A 265 -3.28 -2.29 4.19
N ILE A 266 -3.60 -1.51 5.21
CA ILE A 266 -4.45 -2.02 6.29
C ILE A 266 -5.92 -2.06 5.89
N PHE A 267 -6.45 -0.99 5.29
CA PHE A 267 -7.89 -0.85 5.09
C PHE A 267 -8.37 -1.30 3.70
N ASP A 268 -7.47 -1.38 2.71
CA ASP A 268 -7.81 -1.94 1.40
C ASP A 268 -7.22 -3.33 1.18
N MET A 269 -5.93 -3.56 1.46
CA MET A 269 -5.28 -4.85 1.18
C MET A 269 -5.51 -5.94 2.23
N LEU A 270 -5.69 -5.59 3.52
CA LEU A 270 -5.96 -6.57 4.57
C LEU A 270 -7.46 -6.71 4.89
N ASN A 271 -8.31 -5.85 4.34
CA ASN A 271 -9.74 -5.91 4.61
C ASN A 271 -10.42 -7.03 3.79
N PRO A 272 -11.06 -8.02 4.46
CA PRO A 272 -11.70 -9.14 3.78
C PRO A 272 -12.96 -8.74 3.00
N GLU A 273 -13.63 -7.64 3.37
CA GLU A 273 -14.88 -7.19 2.74
C GLU A 273 -14.65 -6.19 1.59
N ASN A 274 -13.42 -5.74 1.40
CA ASN A 274 -13.12 -4.73 0.41
C ASN A 274 -13.01 -5.34 -1.01
N GLU A 275 -14.01 -5.05 -1.85
CA GLU A 275 -14.05 -5.44 -3.28
C GLU A 275 -13.16 -4.55 -4.16
N SER A 276 -12.53 -3.52 -3.59
CA SER A 276 -11.78 -2.54 -4.38
C SER A 276 -10.40 -3.03 -4.84
N VAL A 277 -9.99 -4.24 -4.41
CA VAL A 277 -8.76 -4.94 -4.77
C VAL A 277 -9.13 -6.35 -5.23
N LYS A 278 -8.50 -6.85 -6.29
CA LYS A 278 -8.72 -8.23 -6.73
C LYS A 278 -8.20 -9.23 -5.68
N SER A 279 -9.08 -10.15 -5.32
CA SER A 279 -8.81 -11.22 -4.36
C SER A 279 -8.75 -12.58 -5.06
N PHE A 280 -7.93 -13.47 -4.51
CA PHE A 280 -7.75 -14.84 -4.95
C PHE A 280 -7.96 -15.79 -3.78
N SER A 281 -8.34 -17.02 -4.10
CA SER A 281 -8.57 -18.05 -3.09
C SER A 281 -7.26 -18.57 -2.48
N ASN A 282 -6.17 -18.47 -3.24
CA ASN A 282 -4.86 -18.95 -2.82
C ASN A 282 -3.72 -18.18 -3.51
N ILE A 283 -2.50 -18.36 -2.98
CA ILE A 283 -1.32 -17.62 -3.42
C ILE A 283 -0.82 -18.02 -4.82
N TRP A 284 -1.11 -19.25 -5.27
CA TRP A 284 -0.74 -19.74 -6.59
C TRP A 284 -1.58 -19.10 -7.70
N GLU A 285 -2.86 -18.84 -7.43
CA GLU A 285 -3.72 -18.06 -8.32
C GLU A 285 -3.22 -16.62 -8.43
N ALA A 286 -2.88 -15.98 -7.31
CA ALA A 286 -2.31 -14.64 -7.28
C ALA A 286 -0.98 -14.55 -8.02
N LYS A 287 -0.09 -15.53 -7.82
CA LYS A 287 1.15 -15.68 -8.60
C LYS A 287 0.85 -15.84 -10.07
N SER A 288 -0.06 -16.72 -10.46
CA SER A 288 -0.40 -16.96 -11.87
C SER A 288 -0.96 -15.73 -12.55
N PHE A 289 -1.72 -14.91 -11.82
CA PHE A 289 -2.19 -13.61 -12.28
C PHE A 289 -1.03 -12.64 -12.54
N ILE A 290 -0.07 -12.54 -11.60
CA ILE A 290 1.14 -11.70 -11.73
C ILE A 290 2.05 -12.19 -12.86
N ASP A 291 2.25 -13.50 -12.95
CA ASP A 291 3.14 -14.17 -13.89
C ASP A 291 2.59 -14.31 -15.29
N ASN A 292 1.32 -13.94 -15.50
CA ASN A 292 0.63 -14.13 -16.76
C ASN A 292 1.52 -13.62 -17.89
N ARG A 293 2.12 -14.57 -18.63
CA ARG A 293 3.25 -14.37 -19.57
C ARG A 293 2.78 -13.70 -20.86
N ASN A 294 1.87 -12.76 -20.75
CA ASN A 294 1.44 -11.93 -21.84
C ASN A 294 2.62 -11.06 -22.28
N ARG A 295 2.99 -11.11 -23.56
CA ARG A 295 4.18 -10.41 -24.07
C ARG A 295 4.12 -8.90 -23.84
N ASP A 296 2.92 -8.36 -23.67
CA ASP A 296 2.63 -6.94 -23.53
C ASP A 296 2.73 -6.42 -22.09
N PHE A 297 2.87 -7.29 -21.09
CA PHE A 297 2.98 -6.89 -19.68
C PHE A 297 4.06 -7.67 -18.94
N ARG A 298 4.93 -6.95 -18.22
CA ARG A 298 5.99 -7.48 -17.37
C ARG A 298 6.12 -6.59 -16.14
N LEU A 299 6.19 -7.22 -14.98
CA LEU A 299 6.44 -6.59 -13.69
C LEU A 299 7.94 -6.55 -13.41
N SER A 300 8.43 -5.45 -12.83
CA SER A 300 9.83 -5.39 -12.40
C SER A 300 10.09 -6.14 -11.11
N ARG A 301 9.15 -6.10 -10.17
CA ARG A 301 9.36 -6.54 -8.79
C ARG A 301 8.08 -7.10 -8.20
N VAL A 302 8.23 -8.01 -7.26
CA VAL A 302 7.13 -8.48 -6.43
C VAL A 302 7.53 -8.44 -4.96
N LEU A 303 6.65 -7.89 -4.13
CA LEU A 303 6.71 -8.03 -2.68
C LEU A 303 5.48 -8.83 -2.24
N THR A 304 5.73 -9.96 -1.58
CA THR A 304 4.71 -10.78 -0.96
C THR A 304 4.81 -10.62 0.54
N VAL A 305 3.69 -10.33 1.21
CA VAL A 305 3.58 -10.27 2.67
C VAL A 305 2.52 -11.29 3.09
N SER A 306 2.89 -12.20 3.97
CA SER A 306 2.02 -13.22 4.55
C SER A 306 1.80 -12.93 6.03
N VAL A 307 0.56 -12.59 6.37
CA VAL A 307 0.09 -12.39 7.74
C VAL A 307 -0.60 -13.67 8.15
N GLY A 308 0.13 -14.54 8.84
CA GLY A 308 -0.27 -15.93 9.04
C GLY A 308 0.71 -16.89 8.39
N GLY A 309 0.82 -18.07 9.00
CA GLY A 309 1.73 -19.11 8.53
C GLY A 309 1.25 -19.71 7.21
N ILE A 310 2.12 -19.68 6.20
CA ILE A 310 1.93 -20.47 4.96
C ILE A 310 2.03 -21.96 5.25
N SER A 311 2.85 -22.33 6.24
CA SER A 311 2.90 -23.68 6.79
C SER A 311 1.55 -24.19 7.34
N LYS A 312 0.60 -23.29 7.59
CA LYS A 312 -0.76 -23.58 8.02
C LYS A 312 -1.82 -23.38 6.94
N SER A 313 -1.46 -22.87 5.76
CA SER A 313 -2.40 -22.83 4.66
C SER A 313 -2.53 -24.23 4.08
N ASN A 314 -3.70 -24.58 3.55
CA ASN A 314 -3.89 -25.84 2.82
C ASN A 314 -3.25 -25.78 1.41
N GLN A 315 -2.29 -24.87 1.21
CA GLN A 315 -1.61 -24.66 -0.05
C GLN A 315 -0.35 -25.53 -0.08
N ASP A 316 -0.02 -26.07 -1.25
CA ASP A 316 1.26 -26.77 -1.47
C ASP A 316 2.41 -25.77 -1.62
N LEU A 317 2.64 -24.96 -0.59
CA LEU A 317 3.73 -23.98 -0.52
C LEU A 317 4.41 -24.11 0.84
N ARG A 318 5.71 -24.40 0.85
CA ARG A 318 6.47 -24.55 2.10
C ARG A 318 7.04 -23.21 2.59
N ASN A 319 7.36 -22.32 1.66
CA ASN A 319 7.91 -20.99 1.92
C ASN A 319 7.49 -20.02 0.81
N ILE A 320 7.15 -18.76 1.16
CA ILE A 320 6.93 -17.68 0.18
C ILE A 320 8.09 -17.47 -0.80
N SER A 321 9.33 -17.78 -0.42
CA SER A 321 10.48 -17.66 -1.33
C SER A 321 10.38 -18.58 -2.54
N ASP A 322 9.64 -19.68 -2.43
CA ASP A 322 9.45 -20.65 -3.50
C ASP A 322 8.43 -20.15 -4.54
N LEU A 323 7.69 -19.09 -4.21
CA LEU A 323 6.66 -18.52 -5.07
C LEU A 323 7.28 -17.88 -6.31
N PHE A 324 8.40 -17.17 -6.19
CA PHE A 324 9.04 -16.49 -7.31
C PHE A 324 10.53 -16.85 -7.37
N SER A 325 10.89 -17.88 -8.16
CA SER A 325 12.28 -18.25 -8.34
C SER A 325 12.94 -17.44 -9.45
N PHE A 326 14.08 -16.81 -9.15
CA PHE A 326 14.84 -15.98 -10.09
C PHE A 326 15.21 -16.72 -11.40
N GLU A 327 15.41 -18.04 -11.32
CA GLU A 327 15.71 -18.89 -12.48
C GLU A 327 14.59 -18.88 -13.53
N ASN A 328 13.33 -18.64 -13.14
CA ASN A 328 12.18 -18.61 -14.04
C ASN A 328 12.08 -17.32 -14.88
N TYR A 329 12.87 -16.29 -14.55
CA TYR A 329 12.82 -14.96 -15.18
C TYR A 329 14.14 -14.57 -15.86
N ARG A 330 15.11 -15.48 -15.92
CA ARG A 330 16.22 -15.33 -16.86
C ARG A 330 15.63 -15.43 -18.26
N ASP A 331 15.78 -14.36 -19.04
CA ASP A 331 15.52 -14.45 -20.48
C ASP A 331 16.43 -15.58 -21.01
N GLU A 332 15.85 -16.61 -21.63
CA GLU A 332 16.63 -17.53 -22.46
C GLU A 332 17.30 -16.67 -23.55
N GLU A 333 18.64 -16.73 -23.62
CA GLU A 333 19.45 -15.94 -24.55
C GLU A 333 19.02 -16.10 -26.02
#